data_AF-A0A7L2XAJ6-F1
#
_entry.id   AF-A0A7L2XAJ6-F1
#
_cell.length_a   1.000
_cell.length_b   1.000
_cell.length_c   1.000
_cell.angle_alpha   90.00
_cell.angle_beta   90.00
_cell.angle_gamma   90.00
#
_symmetry.space_group_name_H-M   'P 1'
#
loop_
_entity.id
_entity.type
_entity.pdbx_description
1 polymer ?
#
loop_
_entity_poly.entity_id
_entity_poly.type
_entity_poly.pdbx_seq_one_letter_code
_entity_poly.pdbx_strand_id
1 'polypeptide(L)'
;GLLMALDVPQERGLGHLDQRYLDGLDVCRFPLLPFLQPLPLDWMYLLYTIMFLGALGIMLGCCYRLSCVAFLCPYWYLLLLDKTSWNNHSYLYGLLGFQLALLGADRYGSLDGLFRPQKRNAHVPLWNYALLRAQVFIVYFIAGLKKLDADWVGGFSMGTLARHWLFAPFRLVLSEELTSRLVVHGGGLVLDLSAGFLLFFDATRPLALVFVTYFHCMNSQLFSIGDNLGGGVGIWGGQRGLVVGLGVPCDPPVSPQGYNNWTKGLYGYSWDMMVHSRFHQHVKITYRDGLTGEVGYLKPGAFTQSRRWRDHADMLKQYSACLSQLLPRYNISEPQIYFDVWVSINERFQQRLVDPRVDLVRAPWSPWTPTPWLLPLLVDLSPWRQQLQELEAQLDGHTDAVFIADFPGLYLENFVSEDLGNTSLRVLRGTVLVELVEQQRNLSLQEGEGTQLPAGQYHKVHTVSAEPSCYMYLYVNTTALQLEQDLARLRELRERVRNGTEQSPLPPELRPILGEAPPAGVPLDPVVSLFLRRERRQQRRER
;
A
#
# COMPACT_ATOMS: atom_id res chain seq x y z
N GLY A 1 -17.41 9.03 20.69
CA GLY A 1 -18.87 8.92 20.50
C GLY A 1 -19.20 7.64 19.78
N LEU A 2 -20.40 7.49 19.20
CA LEU A 2 -20.87 6.23 18.58
C LEU A 2 -19.84 5.59 17.63
N LEU A 3 -19.29 6.37 16.69
CA LEU A 3 -18.28 5.86 15.75
C LEU A 3 -17.04 5.30 16.47
N MET A 4 -16.62 5.89 17.59
CA MET A 4 -15.47 5.40 18.38
C MET A 4 -15.78 4.09 19.10
N ALA A 5 -17.04 3.81 19.42
CA ALA A 5 -17.43 2.53 20.00
C ALA A 5 -17.49 1.41 18.96
N LEU A 6 -17.77 1.74 17.69
CA LEU A 6 -17.75 0.78 16.57
C LEU A 6 -16.32 0.51 16.07
N ASP A 7 -15.51 1.57 15.98
CA ASP A 7 -14.12 1.57 15.51
C ASP A 7 -13.18 0.72 16.38
N VAL A 8 -13.33 0.75 17.71
CA VAL A 8 -12.45 0.02 18.64
C VAL A 8 -12.46 -1.52 18.49
N PRO A 9 -13.61 -2.22 18.49
CA PRO A 9 -13.65 -3.68 18.26
C PRO A 9 -13.22 -4.09 16.85
N GLN A 10 -13.54 -3.26 15.84
CA GLN A 10 -13.31 -3.55 14.42
C GLN A 10 -11.93 -3.01 13.96
N GLU A 11 -11.86 -1.76 13.51
CA GLU A 11 -10.68 -1.11 12.92
C GLU A 11 -9.45 -1.04 13.86
N ARG A 12 -9.65 -0.98 15.18
CA ARG A 12 -8.53 -1.03 16.15
C ARG A 12 -8.15 -2.44 16.56
N GLY A 13 -8.94 -3.45 16.20
CA GLY A 13 -8.57 -4.86 16.29
C GLY A 13 -8.71 -5.50 17.67
N LEU A 14 -9.53 -4.95 18.59
CA LEU A 14 -9.84 -5.64 19.85
C LEU A 14 -10.50 -7.02 19.61
N GLY A 15 -11.24 -7.21 18.50
CA GLY A 15 -11.79 -8.52 18.12
C GLY A 15 -10.75 -9.56 17.68
N HIS A 16 -9.51 -9.18 17.38
CA HIS A 16 -8.44 -10.04 16.83
C HIS A 16 -7.07 -9.68 17.46
N LEU A 17 -7.07 -9.38 18.76
CA LEU A 17 -5.95 -8.77 19.46
C LEU A 17 -4.75 -9.75 19.57
N ASP A 18 -5.04 -11.03 19.78
CA ASP A 18 -4.12 -12.17 19.71
C ASP A 18 -3.37 -12.22 18.37
N GLN A 19 -4.10 -12.19 17.25
CA GLN A 19 -3.54 -12.23 15.89
C GLN A 19 -2.75 -10.97 15.57
N ARG A 20 -3.15 -9.82 16.13
CA ARG A 20 -2.48 -8.54 15.92
C ARG A 20 -1.14 -8.44 16.63
N TYR A 21 -1.06 -8.88 17.89
CA TYR A 21 0.17 -8.75 18.68
C TYR A 21 1.08 -9.97 18.64
N LEU A 22 0.58 -11.13 18.19
CA LEU A 22 1.31 -12.40 18.06
C LEU A 22 1.99 -12.78 19.36
N ASP A 23 1.18 -13.07 20.38
CA ASP A 23 1.68 -13.36 21.72
C ASP A 23 2.55 -14.63 21.75
N GLY A 24 3.57 -14.61 22.61
CA GLY A 24 4.59 -15.66 22.67
C GLY A 24 5.54 -15.76 21.46
N LEU A 25 5.39 -14.95 20.40
CA LEU A 25 6.27 -14.99 19.22
C LEU A 25 7.26 -13.83 19.16
N ASP A 26 8.51 -14.17 18.83
CA ASP A 26 9.60 -13.22 18.54
C ASP A 26 9.40 -12.55 17.17
N VAL A 27 8.64 -11.46 17.16
CA VAL A 27 8.38 -10.66 15.96
C VAL A 27 8.94 -9.24 16.07
N CYS A 28 9.49 -8.75 14.97
CA CYS A 28 9.97 -7.38 14.82
C CYS A 28 8.80 -6.41 14.73
N ARG A 29 8.76 -5.46 15.66
CA ARG A 29 7.71 -4.44 15.80
C ARG A 29 8.28 -3.05 15.50
N PHE A 30 7.42 -2.13 15.06
CA PHE A 30 7.81 -0.83 14.52
C PHE A 30 7.16 0.33 15.30
N PRO A 31 7.52 0.56 16.58
CA PRO A 31 7.00 1.68 17.35
C PRO A 31 7.57 3.01 16.85
N LEU A 32 6.86 4.11 17.06
CA LEU A 32 7.38 5.45 16.76
C LEU A 32 8.47 5.86 17.77
N LEU A 33 8.33 5.44 19.04
CA LEU A 33 9.31 5.65 20.10
C LEU A 33 9.97 4.31 20.45
N PRO A 34 11.30 4.16 20.36
CA PRO A 34 11.96 2.84 20.38
C PRO A 34 11.85 2.09 21.72
N PHE A 35 11.46 2.76 22.79
CA PHE A 35 11.22 2.17 24.11
C PHE A 35 9.78 1.66 24.32
N LEU A 36 8.86 1.90 23.38
CA LEU A 36 7.49 1.37 23.48
C LEU A 36 7.44 -0.09 23.04
N GLN A 37 6.95 -0.94 23.93
CA GLN A 37 6.69 -2.36 23.71
C GLN A 37 5.25 -2.67 24.13
N PRO A 38 4.59 -3.70 23.56
CA PRO A 38 3.25 -4.09 24.00
C PRO A 38 3.30 -4.58 25.45
N LEU A 39 2.22 -4.35 26.19
CA LEU A 39 1.99 -5.04 27.46
C LEU A 39 1.67 -6.52 27.20
N PRO A 40 1.75 -7.41 28.20
CA PRO A 40 1.25 -8.78 28.07
C PRO A 40 -0.23 -8.79 27.65
N LEU A 41 -0.65 -9.84 26.95
CA LEU A 41 -1.91 -9.86 26.20
C LEU A 41 -3.15 -9.48 27.04
N ASP A 42 -3.26 -9.97 28.27
CA ASP A 42 -4.34 -9.64 29.21
C ASP A 42 -4.43 -8.14 29.53
N TRP A 43 -3.28 -7.49 29.71
CA TRP A 43 -3.19 -6.05 29.96
C TRP A 43 -3.53 -5.24 28.71
N MET A 44 -3.26 -5.78 27.51
CA MET A 44 -3.71 -5.17 26.26
C MET A 44 -5.23 -5.28 26.12
N TYR A 45 -5.85 -6.42 26.43
CA TYR A 45 -7.32 -6.55 26.47
C TYR A 45 -7.98 -5.56 27.46
N LEU A 46 -7.41 -5.39 28.66
CA LEU A 46 -7.85 -4.38 29.62
C LEU A 46 -7.72 -2.95 29.05
N LEU A 47 -6.58 -2.61 28.45
CA LEU A 47 -6.31 -1.29 27.88
C LEU A 47 -7.28 -0.95 26.73
N TYR A 48 -7.57 -1.90 25.84
CA TYR A 48 -8.59 -1.73 24.80
C TYR A 48 -10.02 -1.66 25.38
N THR A 49 -10.32 -2.37 26.47
CA THR A 49 -11.62 -2.29 27.16
C THR A 49 -11.84 -0.92 27.80
N ILE A 50 -10.80 -0.36 28.43
CA ILE A 50 -10.82 1.02 28.96
C ILE A 50 -11.07 2.03 27.81
N MET A 51 -10.41 1.83 26.66
CA MET A 51 -10.62 2.67 25.47
C MET A 51 -12.08 2.60 24.96
N PHE A 52 -12.64 1.39 24.87
CA PHE A 52 -14.03 1.15 24.44
C PHE A 52 -15.05 1.77 25.40
N LEU A 53 -14.86 1.60 26.72
CA LEU A 53 -15.70 2.24 27.74
C LEU A 53 -15.57 3.76 27.71
N GLY A 54 -14.37 4.30 27.45
CA GLY A 54 -14.17 5.72 27.18
C GLY A 54 -14.97 6.21 25.96
N ALA A 55 -14.94 5.46 24.85
CA ALA A 55 -15.69 5.78 23.64
C ALA A 55 -17.23 5.81 23.86
N LEU A 56 -17.76 4.85 24.65
CA LEU A 56 -19.16 4.82 25.08
C LEU A 56 -19.50 5.96 26.05
N GLY A 57 -18.62 6.29 27.00
CA GLY A 57 -18.80 7.44 27.89
C GLY A 57 -18.85 8.77 27.11
N ILE A 58 -18.01 8.94 26.09
CA ILE A 58 -18.06 10.08 25.15
C ILE A 58 -19.37 10.06 24.33
N MET A 59 -19.87 8.88 23.93
CA MET A 59 -21.14 8.75 23.19
C MET A 59 -22.34 9.22 24.01
N LEU A 60 -22.40 8.83 25.28
CA LEU A 60 -23.51 9.11 26.19
C LEU A 60 -23.36 10.46 26.92
N GLY A 61 -22.21 11.13 26.79
CA GLY A 61 -21.88 12.29 27.61
C GLY A 61 -21.84 11.96 29.12
N CYS A 62 -21.42 10.75 29.47
CA CYS A 62 -21.30 10.27 30.85
C CYS A 62 -19.86 10.44 31.34
N CYS A 63 -19.68 11.04 32.51
CA CYS A 63 -18.38 11.38 33.11
C CYS A 63 -17.43 12.04 32.12
N TYR A 64 -17.95 12.92 31.25
CA TYR A 64 -17.44 13.15 29.89
C TYR A 64 -15.92 13.38 29.79
N ARG A 65 -15.34 14.21 30.66
CA ARG A 65 -13.90 14.51 30.65
C ARG A 65 -13.03 13.31 31.05
N LEU A 66 -13.48 12.49 32.00
CA LEU A 66 -12.82 11.23 32.36
C LEU A 66 -12.91 10.23 31.21
N SER A 67 -14.08 10.13 30.56
CA SER A 67 -14.29 9.26 29.40
C SER A 67 -13.43 9.67 28.19
N CYS A 68 -13.18 10.97 28.00
CA CYS A 68 -12.21 11.47 27.03
C CYS A 68 -10.78 11.01 27.34
N VAL A 69 -10.34 11.11 28.60
CA VAL A 69 -9.00 10.65 29.04
C VAL A 69 -8.86 9.12 28.92
N ALA A 70 -9.89 8.37 29.30
CA ALA A 70 -9.96 6.91 29.21
C ALA A 70 -9.94 6.40 27.76
N PHE A 71 -10.47 7.16 26.80
CA PHE A 71 -10.27 6.89 25.38
C PHE A 71 -8.84 7.26 24.95
N LEU A 72 -8.39 8.48 25.27
CA LEU A 72 -7.18 9.06 24.69
C LEU A 72 -5.87 8.40 25.09
N CYS A 73 -5.68 8.07 26.36
CA CYS A 73 -4.39 7.57 26.82
C CYS A 73 -4.09 6.18 26.22
N PRO A 74 -5.04 5.22 26.23
CA PRO A 74 -4.97 4.02 25.41
C PRO A 74 -4.80 4.30 23.92
N TYR A 75 -5.59 5.20 23.32
CA TYR A 75 -5.56 5.44 21.88
C TYR A 75 -4.18 5.90 21.39
N TRP A 76 -3.59 6.89 22.06
CA TRP A 76 -2.27 7.41 21.69
C TRP A 76 -1.14 6.44 22.01
N TYR A 77 -1.22 5.68 23.11
CA TYR A 77 -0.28 4.58 23.35
C TYR A 77 -0.31 3.57 22.20
N LEU A 78 -1.48 3.09 21.80
CA LEU A 78 -1.66 2.15 20.69
C LEU A 78 -1.20 2.76 19.36
N LEU A 79 -1.44 4.05 19.12
CA LEU A 79 -0.99 4.76 17.92
C LEU A 79 0.55 4.79 17.81
N LEU A 80 1.22 5.11 18.92
CA LEU A 80 2.68 5.22 18.99
C LEU A 80 3.40 3.85 19.02
N LEU A 81 2.70 2.79 19.44
CA LEU A 81 3.24 1.44 19.60
C LEU A 81 3.51 0.70 18.27
N ASP A 82 2.76 1.00 17.20
CA ASP A 82 2.93 0.35 15.90
C ASP A 82 2.59 1.27 14.72
N LYS A 83 3.62 1.84 14.08
CA LYS A 83 3.48 2.65 12.86
C LYS A 83 2.89 1.88 11.67
N THR A 84 2.90 0.55 11.69
CA THR A 84 2.57 -0.24 10.49
C THR A 84 1.10 -0.60 10.33
N SER A 85 0.31 -0.62 11.40
CA SER A 85 -1.15 -0.70 11.28
C SER A 85 -1.76 0.63 10.85
N TRP A 86 -1.31 1.72 11.45
CA TRP A 86 -2.01 3.01 11.40
C TRP A 86 -1.81 3.79 10.11
N ASN A 87 -2.75 4.69 9.84
CA ASN A 87 -2.73 5.56 8.66
C ASN A 87 -3.18 6.98 9.07
N ASN A 88 -3.23 7.87 8.09
CA ASN A 88 -3.65 9.26 8.26
C ASN A 88 -4.96 9.40 9.04
N HIS A 89 -5.98 8.57 8.75
CA HIS A 89 -7.27 8.57 9.45
C HIS A 89 -7.18 8.10 10.91
N SER A 90 -6.14 7.37 11.29
CA SER A 90 -5.90 6.90 12.65
C SER A 90 -5.26 8.02 13.50
N TYR A 91 -4.18 8.63 13.01
CA TYR A 91 -3.59 9.83 13.62
C TYR A 91 -4.66 10.93 13.82
N LEU A 92 -5.49 11.09 12.80
CA LEU A 92 -6.60 12.02 12.75
C LEU A 92 -7.65 11.82 13.86
N TYR A 93 -7.97 10.57 14.16
CA TYR A 93 -8.94 10.21 15.19
C TYR A 93 -8.44 10.57 16.59
N GLY A 94 -7.13 10.42 16.82
CA GLY A 94 -6.45 10.87 18.03
C GLY A 94 -6.56 12.38 18.25
N LEU A 95 -6.47 13.17 17.16
CA LEU A 95 -6.66 14.63 17.21
C LEU A 95 -8.10 15.02 17.52
N LEU A 96 -9.10 14.39 16.89
CA LEU A 96 -10.52 14.60 17.25
C LEU A 96 -10.80 14.24 18.72
N GLY A 97 -10.27 13.11 19.19
CA GLY A 97 -10.37 12.71 20.59
C GLY A 97 -9.77 13.77 21.52
N PHE A 98 -8.59 14.29 21.19
CA PHE A 98 -7.91 15.32 21.97
C PHE A 98 -8.71 16.61 22.03
N GLN A 99 -9.27 17.06 20.90
CA GLN A 99 -10.18 18.20 20.91
C GLN A 99 -11.42 17.94 21.75
N LEU A 100 -12.08 16.77 21.63
CA LEU A 100 -13.23 16.43 22.47
C LEU A 100 -12.90 16.56 23.97
N ALA A 101 -11.70 16.18 24.42
CA ALA A 101 -11.27 16.37 25.80
C ALA A 101 -11.20 17.85 26.25
N LEU A 102 -11.01 18.80 25.33
CA LEU A 102 -11.05 20.25 25.59
C LEU A 102 -12.47 20.82 25.50
N LEU A 103 -13.32 20.27 24.62
CA LEU A 103 -14.61 20.79 24.22
C LEU A 103 -15.74 20.55 25.24
N GLY A 104 -16.77 21.39 25.17
CA GLY A 104 -18.01 21.26 25.94
C GLY A 104 -19.10 20.51 25.17
N ALA A 105 -18.84 19.30 24.66
CA ALA A 105 -19.87 18.50 23.99
C ALA A 105 -20.87 17.87 24.98
N ASP A 106 -20.56 17.91 26.28
CA ASP A 106 -21.38 17.41 27.40
C ASP A 106 -22.50 18.37 27.85
N ARG A 107 -22.78 19.43 27.09
CA ARG A 107 -23.74 20.49 27.48
C ARG A 107 -25.13 20.32 26.89
N TYR A 108 -25.32 19.36 25.99
CA TYR A 108 -26.61 19.09 25.35
C TYR A 108 -26.79 17.57 25.19
N GLY A 109 -27.96 17.04 25.55
CA GLY A 109 -28.31 15.61 25.38
C GLY A 109 -27.50 14.58 26.21
N SER A 110 -26.61 15.02 27.10
CA SER A 110 -25.72 14.14 27.89
C SER A 110 -26.38 13.50 29.12
N LEU A 111 -25.93 12.29 29.50
CA LEU A 111 -26.27 11.69 30.80
C LEU A 111 -25.76 12.53 31.99
N ASP A 112 -24.59 13.16 31.89
CA ASP A 112 -24.10 14.10 32.92
C ASP A 112 -25.11 15.23 33.21
N GLY A 113 -25.82 15.71 32.18
CA GLY A 113 -26.87 16.73 32.28
C GLY A 113 -28.18 16.25 32.91
N LEU A 114 -28.43 14.94 32.98
CA LEU A 114 -29.57 14.39 33.73
C LEU A 114 -29.33 14.52 35.24
N PHE A 115 -28.10 14.25 35.70
CA PHE A 115 -27.72 14.32 37.11
C PHE A 115 -27.22 15.70 37.57
N ARG A 116 -26.80 16.57 36.64
CA ARG A 116 -26.26 17.91 36.94
C ARG A 116 -26.99 18.97 36.11
N PRO A 117 -28.08 19.58 36.62
CA PRO A 117 -28.87 20.58 35.89
C PRO A 117 -28.05 21.74 35.30
N GLN A 118 -26.98 22.17 35.97
CA GLN A 118 -26.06 23.21 35.50
C GLN A 118 -25.38 22.89 34.14
N LYS A 119 -25.28 21.61 33.76
CA LYS A 119 -24.77 21.21 32.44
C LYS A 119 -25.87 21.14 31.38
N ARG A 120 -27.13 20.97 31.77
CA ARG A 120 -28.23 20.59 30.87
C ARG A 120 -28.66 21.77 30.00
N ASN A 121 -28.50 21.61 28.68
CA ASN A 121 -28.77 22.62 27.68
C ASN A 121 -27.99 23.94 27.91
N ALA A 122 -26.82 23.83 28.54
CA ALA A 122 -25.97 24.98 28.84
C ALA A 122 -25.30 25.53 27.56
N HIS A 123 -25.11 26.85 27.50
CA HIS A 123 -24.52 27.51 26.33
C HIS A 123 -23.13 26.94 25.98
N VAL A 124 -22.92 26.66 24.69
CA VAL A 124 -21.68 26.16 24.12
C VAL A 124 -21.01 27.29 23.32
N PRO A 125 -19.80 27.75 23.68
CA PRO A 125 -19.10 28.80 22.93
C PRO A 125 -18.90 28.43 21.46
N LEU A 126 -19.07 29.40 20.55
CA LEU A 126 -18.90 29.16 19.10
C LEU A 126 -17.51 28.62 18.74
N TRP A 127 -16.46 28.99 19.50
CA TRP A 127 -15.11 28.45 19.28
C TRP A 127 -15.06 26.92 19.38
N ASN A 128 -15.92 26.28 20.20
CA ASN A 128 -15.97 24.83 20.29
C ASN A 128 -16.26 24.18 18.91
N TYR A 129 -17.21 24.77 18.20
CA TYR A 129 -17.65 24.30 16.90
C TYR A 129 -16.75 24.82 15.78
N ALA A 130 -16.25 26.05 15.89
CA ALA A 130 -15.24 26.60 14.98
C ALA A 130 -13.92 25.84 15.05
N LEU A 131 -13.57 25.22 16.19
CA LEU A 131 -12.39 24.37 16.33
C LEU A 131 -12.59 23.03 15.60
N LEU A 132 -13.78 22.42 15.69
CA LEU A 132 -14.14 21.23 14.90
C LEU A 132 -14.40 21.53 13.42
N ARG A 133 -14.75 22.77 13.03
CA ARG A 133 -14.82 23.21 11.62
C ARG A 133 -13.44 23.57 11.06
N ALA A 134 -12.63 24.31 11.82
CA ALA A 134 -11.21 24.59 11.58
C ALA A 134 -10.43 23.28 11.36
N GLN A 135 -10.67 22.38 12.31
CA GLN A 135 -10.91 20.93 12.16
C GLN A 135 -11.25 20.54 10.71
N VAL A 136 -12.53 20.31 10.39
CA VAL A 136 -13.09 19.89 9.07
C VAL A 136 -12.77 20.76 7.81
N PHE A 137 -11.83 21.70 7.89
CA PHE A 137 -11.26 22.42 6.74
C PHE A 137 -9.89 21.87 6.30
N ILE A 138 -8.97 21.62 7.24
CA ILE A 138 -7.52 21.61 6.92
C ILE A 138 -7.01 20.33 6.20
N VAL A 139 -7.54 19.09 6.37
CA VAL A 139 -7.05 17.94 5.55
C VAL A 139 -7.53 18.14 4.13
N TYR A 140 -8.76 18.58 3.91
CA TYR A 140 -9.24 18.86 2.56
C TYR A 140 -8.30 19.85 1.87
N PHE A 141 -8.07 21.00 2.49
CA PHE A 141 -7.18 22.00 1.91
C PHE A 141 -5.74 21.49 1.73
N ILE A 142 -5.13 20.84 2.72
CA ILE A 142 -3.74 20.34 2.62
C ILE A 142 -3.62 19.14 1.66
N ALA A 143 -4.58 18.23 1.61
CA ALA A 143 -4.61 17.13 0.64
C ALA A 143 -4.82 17.65 -0.79
N GLY A 144 -5.61 18.72 -0.95
CA GLY A 144 -5.75 19.47 -2.19
C GLY A 144 -4.44 20.12 -2.62
N LEU A 145 -3.73 20.79 -1.69
CA LEU A 145 -2.39 21.33 -1.95
C LEU A 145 -1.37 20.23 -2.30
N LYS A 146 -1.44 19.05 -1.67
CA LYS A 146 -0.60 17.89 -2.02
C LYS A 146 -0.98 17.24 -3.36
N LYS A 147 -2.21 17.42 -3.83
CA LYS A 147 -2.65 17.06 -5.20
C LYS A 147 -2.28 18.07 -6.27
N LEU A 148 -1.63 19.19 -5.92
CA LEU A 148 -0.94 20.07 -6.89
C LEU A 148 0.43 19.52 -7.32
N ASP A 149 0.85 18.37 -6.78
CA ASP A 149 2.06 17.67 -7.23
C ASP A 149 1.98 17.28 -8.71
N ALA A 150 3.12 17.35 -9.41
CA ALA A 150 3.21 17.08 -10.84
C ALA A 150 2.79 15.66 -11.24
N ASP A 151 2.97 14.66 -10.36
CA ASP A 151 2.52 13.29 -10.64
C ASP A 151 0.99 13.15 -10.58
N TRP A 152 0.32 13.92 -9.71
CA TRP A 152 -1.15 13.94 -9.64
C TRP A 152 -1.75 14.77 -10.78
N VAL A 153 -1.23 15.98 -11.03
CA VAL A 153 -1.71 16.83 -12.12
C VAL A 153 -1.40 16.23 -13.51
N GLY A 154 -0.33 15.44 -13.62
CA GLY A 154 0.02 14.67 -14.82
C GLY A 154 -0.85 13.43 -15.05
N GLY A 155 -1.46 12.85 -13.99
CA GLY A 155 -2.28 11.64 -14.06
C GLY A 155 -1.53 10.32 -13.80
N PHE A 156 -0.27 10.38 -13.37
CA PHE A 156 0.59 9.22 -13.08
C PHE A 156 0.41 8.64 -11.67
N SER A 157 -0.32 9.34 -10.80
CA SER A 157 -0.74 8.81 -9.50
C SER A 157 -1.87 7.80 -9.73
N MET A 158 -1.76 6.58 -9.21
CA MET A 158 -2.87 5.60 -9.27
C MET A 158 -3.46 5.39 -10.70
N GLY A 159 -2.67 5.42 -11.77
CA GLY A 159 -3.17 5.53 -13.15
C GLY A 159 -4.21 4.47 -13.56
N THR A 160 -4.11 3.25 -13.03
CA THR A 160 -5.08 2.17 -13.25
C THR A 160 -6.47 2.40 -12.66
N LEU A 161 -6.67 3.41 -11.81
CA LEU A 161 -7.92 3.63 -11.06
C LEU A 161 -9.13 3.91 -11.97
N ALA A 162 -8.92 4.57 -13.11
CA ALA A 162 -9.95 4.85 -14.11
C ALA A 162 -10.51 3.57 -14.79
N ARG A 163 -9.79 2.44 -14.74
CA ARG A 163 -10.27 1.13 -15.22
C ARG A 163 -11.44 0.61 -14.38
N HIS A 164 -11.53 1.01 -13.10
CA HIS A 164 -12.53 0.49 -12.18
C HIS A 164 -13.98 0.73 -12.64
N TRP A 165 -14.89 -0.19 -12.30
CA TRP A 165 -16.27 -0.20 -12.81
C TRP A 165 -17.07 1.06 -12.42
N LEU A 166 -16.74 1.69 -11.28
CA LEU A 166 -17.33 2.97 -10.86
C LEU A 166 -17.16 4.09 -11.90
N PHE A 167 -16.11 4.04 -12.70
CA PHE A 167 -15.83 5.04 -13.74
C PHE A 167 -16.35 4.63 -15.13
N ALA A 168 -16.91 3.42 -15.27
CA ALA A 168 -17.48 2.95 -16.54
C ALA A 168 -18.54 3.91 -17.14
N PRO A 169 -19.43 4.58 -16.37
CA PRO A 169 -20.37 5.55 -16.93
C PRO A 169 -19.68 6.75 -17.60
N PHE A 170 -18.53 7.19 -17.10
CA PHE A 170 -17.73 8.25 -17.73
C PHE A 170 -17.00 7.71 -18.98
N ARG A 171 -16.52 6.46 -18.93
CA ARG A 171 -15.90 5.76 -20.07
C ARG A 171 -16.88 5.37 -21.20
N LEU A 172 -18.17 5.71 -21.09
CA LEU A 172 -19.11 5.70 -22.23
C LEU A 172 -18.98 6.94 -23.13
N VAL A 173 -18.34 8.02 -22.65
CA VAL A 173 -18.26 9.32 -23.32
C VAL A 173 -16.81 9.83 -23.41
N LEU A 174 -15.94 9.44 -22.48
CA LEU A 174 -14.53 9.81 -22.42
C LEU A 174 -13.63 8.59 -22.66
N SER A 175 -12.41 8.80 -23.14
CA SER A 175 -11.37 7.77 -23.10
C SER A 175 -10.98 7.42 -21.66
N GLU A 176 -10.29 6.30 -21.46
CA GLU A 176 -9.75 5.93 -20.15
C GLU A 176 -8.79 7.00 -19.61
N GLU A 177 -7.89 7.51 -20.46
CA GLU A 177 -6.95 8.58 -20.13
C GLU A 177 -7.68 9.88 -19.72
N LEU A 178 -8.66 10.34 -20.50
CA LEU A 178 -9.45 11.53 -20.18
C LEU A 178 -10.29 11.34 -18.91
N THR A 179 -10.78 10.11 -18.66
CA THR A 179 -11.47 9.77 -17.41
C THR A 179 -10.50 9.85 -16.21
N SER A 180 -9.29 9.30 -16.34
CA SER A 180 -8.25 9.44 -15.32
C SER A 180 -7.89 10.90 -15.07
N ARG A 181 -7.61 11.67 -16.13
CA ARG A 181 -7.09 13.04 -16.00
C ARG A 181 -8.15 14.02 -15.51
N LEU A 182 -9.37 13.95 -16.03
CA LEU A 182 -10.44 14.91 -15.71
C LEU A 182 -11.27 14.49 -14.50
N VAL A 183 -11.73 13.23 -14.44
CA VAL A 183 -12.68 12.77 -13.41
C VAL A 183 -11.95 12.35 -12.14
N VAL A 184 -10.91 11.53 -12.24
CA VAL A 184 -10.15 11.06 -11.07
C VAL A 184 -9.24 12.16 -10.53
N HIS A 185 -8.31 12.65 -11.36
CA HIS A 185 -7.28 13.60 -10.94
C HIS A 185 -7.80 15.02 -10.78
N GLY A 186 -8.40 15.58 -11.83
CA GLY A 186 -9.02 16.91 -11.81
C GLY A 186 -10.15 17.00 -10.77
N GLY A 187 -11.10 16.07 -10.82
CA GLY A 187 -12.22 15.99 -9.86
C GLY A 187 -11.75 15.84 -8.40
N GLY A 188 -10.79 14.95 -8.13
CA GLY A 188 -10.23 14.77 -6.79
C GLY A 188 -9.48 16.01 -6.26
N LEU A 189 -8.70 16.68 -7.12
CA LEU A 189 -8.00 17.92 -6.78
C LEU A 189 -8.98 19.07 -6.48
N VAL A 190 -9.95 19.30 -7.36
CA VAL A 190 -10.96 20.37 -7.20
C VAL A 190 -11.83 20.11 -5.97
N LEU A 191 -12.21 18.85 -5.72
CA LEU A 191 -12.98 18.51 -4.53
C LEU A 191 -12.17 18.76 -3.25
N ASP A 192 -10.94 18.26 -3.13
CA ASP A 192 -10.15 18.44 -1.89
C ASP A 192 -9.86 19.93 -1.63
N LEU A 193 -9.48 20.71 -2.64
CA LEU A 193 -9.26 22.16 -2.48
C LEU A 193 -10.52 22.94 -2.08
N SER A 194 -11.71 22.53 -2.54
CA SER A 194 -12.96 23.27 -2.31
C SER A 194 -13.79 22.78 -1.12
N ALA A 195 -13.75 21.48 -0.80
CA ALA A 195 -14.62 20.84 0.19
C ALA A 195 -14.51 21.49 1.59
N GLY A 196 -13.31 21.91 1.99
CA GLY A 196 -13.11 22.65 3.25
C GLY A 196 -13.94 23.93 3.30
N PHE A 197 -13.84 24.80 2.29
CA PHE A 197 -14.63 26.03 2.18
C PHE A 197 -16.13 25.73 2.10
N LEU A 198 -16.52 24.77 1.25
CA LEU A 198 -17.93 24.44 1.00
C LEU A 198 -18.63 23.85 2.25
N LEU A 199 -17.92 23.09 3.09
CA LEU A 199 -18.42 22.62 4.39
C LEU A 199 -18.41 23.71 5.46
N PHE A 200 -17.50 24.69 5.38
CA PHE A 200 -17.35 25.73 6.39
C PHE A 200 -18.55 26.69 6.44
N PHE A 201 -18.98 27.22 5.30
CA PHE A 201 -20.13 28.14 5.22
C PHE A 201 -21.48 27.42 5.28
N ASP A 202 -22.43 27.99 6.01
CA ASP A 202 -23.72 27.36 6.28
C ASP A 202 -24.62 27.22 5.04
N ALA A 203 -24.52 28.15 4.07
CA ALA A 203 -25.27 28.11 2.82
C ALA A 203 -24.80 27.00 1.85
N THR A 204 -23.50 26.73 1.78
CA THR A 204 -22.92 25.73 0.87
C THR A 204 -22.88 24.32 1.46
N ARG A 205 -22.94 24.19 2.79
CA ARG A 205 -22.76 22.90 3.48
C ARG A 205 -23.70 21.78 3.01
N PRO A 206 -25.00 21.99 2.74
CA PRO A 206 -25.88 20.91 2.29
C PRO A 206 -25.39 20.28 0.97
N LEU A 207 -24.97 21.12 0.01
CA LEU A 207 -24.40 20.68 -1.26
C LEU A 207 -23.04 20.00 -1.07
N ALA A 208 -22.19 20.57 -0.21
CA ALA A 208 -20.89 20.01 0.14
C ALA A 208 -21.03 18.60 0.76
N LEU A 209 -21.99 18.41 1.66
CA LEU A 209 -22.28 17.12 2.28
C LEU A 209 -22.72 16.06 1.26
N VAL A 210 -23.45 16.42 0.19
CA VAL A 210 -23.79 15.47 -0.89
C VAL A 210 -22.52 15.02 -1.62
N PHE A 211 -21.76 15.95 -2.21
CA PHE A 211 -20.54 15.61 -2.97
C PHE A 211 -19.50 14.87 -2.13
N VAL A 212 -19.26 15.34 -0.90
CA VAL A 212 -18.30 14.72 0.02
C VAL A 212 -18.82 13.39 0.58
N THR A 213 -20.13 13.08 0.50
CA THR A 213 -20.62 11.72 0.82
C THR A 213 -20.41 10.81 -0.36
N TYR A 214 -20.78 11.24 -1.57
CA TYR A 214 -20.57 10.49 -2.81
C TYR A 214 -19.10 10.10 -3.01
N PHE A 215 -18.17 11.07 -2.89
CA PHE A 215 -16.73 10.83 -3.05
C PHE A 215 -16.18 9.79 -2.07
N HIS A 216 -16.53 9.88 -0.79
CA HIS A 216 -16.05 8.88 0.18
C HIS A 216 -16.73 7.53 0.03
N CYS A 217 -18.02 7.47 -0.34
CA CYS A 217 -18.68 6.22 -0.69
C CYS A 217 -17.99 5.56 -1.89
N MET A 218 -17.62 6.33 -2.92
CA MET A 218 -16.82 5.86 -4.06
C MET A 218 -15.46 5.32 -3.58
N ASN A 219 -14.73 6.07 -2.74
CA ASN A 219 -13.45 5.62 -2.19
C ASN A 219 -13.57 4.33 -1.35
N SER A 220 -14.65 4.15 -0.58
CA SER A 220 -14.90 2.90 0.18
C SER A 220 -15.20 1.68 -0.71
N GLN A 221 -15.46 1.88 -2.00
CA GLN A 221 -15.58 0.80 -3.00
C GLN A 221 -14.31 0.65 -3.87
N LEU A 222 -13.46 1.67 -3.93
CA LEU A 222 -12.17 1.65 -4.64
C LEU A 222 -11.05 1.06 -3.78
N PHE A 223 -11.10 1.24 -2.45
CA PHE A 223 -9.97 0.95 -1.56
C PHE A 223 -10.38 0.27 -0.24
N SER A 224 -9.88 -0.93 0.01
CA SER A 224 -9.94 -1.61 1.32
C SER A 224 -8.81 -1.14 2.25
N ILE A 225 -8.94 0.06 2.82
CA ILE A 225 -7.88 0.75 3.59
C ILE A 225 -7.82 0.26 5.05
N GLY A 226 -7.50 -1.02 5.25
CA GLY A 226 -7.30 -1.61 6.59
C GLY A 226 -6.90 -3.08 6.59
N ASP A 227 -7.32 -3.84 5.59
CA ASP A 227 -7.25 -5.31 5.56
C ASP A 227 -5.83 -5.87 5.35
N ASN A 228 -5.04 -5.96 6.43
CA ASN A 228 -3.87 -6.84 6.51
C ASN A 228 -4.24 -8.31 6.85
N LEU A 229 -5.52 -8.58 7.17
CA LEU A 229 -6.08 -9.92 7.40
C LEU A 229 -7.23 -10.14 6.42
N GLY A 230 -7.16 -11.22 5.64
CA GLY A 230 -8.10 -11.44 4.55
C GLY A 230 -9.45 -12.00 5.01
N GLY A 231 -10.53 -11.26 4.75
CA GLY A 231 -11.90 -11.80 4.79
C GLY A 231 -12.83 -11.20 5.84
N GLY A 232 -13.14 -9.90 5.73
CA GLY A 232 -14.23 -9.27 6.48
C GLY A 232 -15.01 -8.29 5.59
N VAL A 233 -16.34 -8.40 5.53
CA VAL A 233 -17.18 -7.40 4.84
C VAL A 233 -17.43 -6.24 5.81
N GLY A 234 -16.44 -5.35 5.91
CA GLY A 234 -16.49 -4.13 6.74
C GLY A 234 -17.45 -3.08 6.18
N ILE A 235 -18.75 -3.25 6.44
CA ILE A 235 -19.77 -2.25 6.07
C ILE A 235 -19.44 -0.94 6.81
N TRP A 236 -19.10 0.11 6.06
CA TRP A 236 -18.62 1.43 6.51
C TRP A 236 -17.12 1.60 6.87
N GLY A 237 -16.23 0.73 6.37
CA GLY A 237 -14.76 0.84 6.51
C GLY A 237 -14.07 2.07 5.85
N GLY A 238 -14.76 3.21 5.72
CA GLY A 238 -14.16 4.45 5.23
C GLY A 238 -15.12 5.64 5.18
N GLN A 239 -15.12 6.48 6.22
CA GLN A 239 -15.54 7.91 6.14
C GLN A 239 -15.07 8.78 7.34
N ARG A 240 -14.29 9.83 7.02
CA ARG A 240 -14.24 11.19 7.67
C ARG A 240 -13.65 11.36 9.09
N GLY A 241 -12.89 12.47 9.30
CA GLY A 241 -12.49 12.90 10.66
C GLY A 241 -11.48 14.06 10.88
N LEU A 242 -11.14 14.86 9.88
CA LEU A 242 -10.26 16.08 9.84
C LEU A 242 -9.90 16.79 11.21
N VAL A 243 -8.67 17.24 11.65
CA VAL A 243 -7.22 17.45 11.20
C VAL A 243 -6.35 18.01 12.38
N VAL A 244 -5.14 18.56 12.11
CA VAL A 244 -4.40 19.72 12.72
C VAL A 244 -3.08 19.40 13.42
N GLY A 245 -1.98 19.75 12.74
CA GLY A 245 -0.78 20.27 13.39
C GLY A 245 -0.66 21.77 13.09
N LEU A 246 -0.24 22.58 14.06
CA LEU A 246 0.14 23.98 13.83
C LEU A 246 1.54 24.00 13.20
N GLY A 247 1.61 23.98 11.87
CA GLY A 247 2.84 23.99 11.09
C GLY A 247 2.64 24.67 9.75
N VAL A 248 3.30 25.82 9.57
CA VAL A 248 3.26 26.60 8.31
C VAL A 248 4.02 25.84 7.22
N PRO A 249 3.57 25.83 5.95
CA PRO A 249 4.32 25.28 4.82
C PRO A 249 5.46 26.22 4.39
N CYS A 250 6.42 26.42 5.28
CA CYS A 250 7.74 26.97 5.00
C CYS A 250 8.71 26.02 5.71
N ASP A 251 9.55 25.27 4.97
CA ASP A 251 10.42 24.22 5.54
C ASP A 251 11.25 24.80 6.71
N PRO A 252 10.95 24.43 7.97
CA PRO A 252 11.66 24.98 9.10
C PRO A 252 13.06 24.33 9.20
N PRO A 253 14.06 25.00 9.80
CA PRO A 253 15.40 24.43 9.99
C PRO A 253 15.46 23.20 10.91
N VAL A 254 14.31 22.73 11.42
CA VAL A 254 14.14 21.52 12.25
C VAL A 254 13.07 20.57 11.66
N SER A 255 12.97 20.52 10.33
CA SER A 255 12.20 19.48 9.62
C SER A 255 12.82 18.10 9.91
N PRO A 256 12.04 17.04 10.24
CA PRO A 256 12.58 15.76 10.67
C PRO A 256 13.04 14.90 9.47
N GLN A 257 14.22 15.25 8.95
CA GLN A 257 14.80 14.71 7.70
C GLN A 257 15.04 13.20 7.70
N GLY A 258 15.14 12.54 8.85
CA GLY A 258 15.37 11.10 8.95
C GLY A 258 14.19 10.23 8.53
N TYR A 259 12.97 10.77 8.54
CA TYR A 259 11.78 10.09 8.02
C TYR A 259 11.53 10.38 6.54
N ASN A 260 12.21 11.37 5.95
CA ASN A 260 12.10 11.64 4.53
C ASN A 260 12.75 10.52 3.72
N ASN A 261 12.10 10.17 2.63
CA ASN A 261 12.63 9.29 1.59
C ASN A 261 12.42 10.01 0.24
N TRP A 262 12.08 9.30 -0.83
CA TRP A 262 11.51 9.89 -2.06
C TRP A 262 10.26 10.76 -1.83
N THR A 263 9.65 10.66 -0.64
CA THR A 263 8.49 11.44 -0.19
C THR A 263 8.85 12.18 1.11
N LYS A 264 8.47 13.47 1.23
CA LYS A 264 8.67 14.28 2.44
C LYS A 264 7.64 13.95 3.53
N GLY A 265 8.11 13.69 4.75
CA GLY A 265 7.29 13.50 5.96
C GLY A 265 7.15 12.06 6.43
N LEU A 266 6.71 11.89 7.68
CA LEU A 266 6.47 10.59 8.30
C LEU A 266 5.20 9.94 7.70
N TYR A 267 5.37 8.82 7.01
CA TYR A 267 4.28 8.07 6.38
C TYR A 267 3.20 7.65 7.39
N GLY A 268 1.92 7.86 7.04
CA GLY A 268 0.78 7.63 7.93
C GLY A 268 0.44 8.82 8.84
N TYR A 269 1.26 9.89 8.82
CA TYR A 269 1.10 11.10 9.61
C TYR A 269 1.12 12.39 8.75
N SER A 270 1.49 12.31 7.47
CA SER A 270 1.37 13.38 6.46
C SER A 270 0.19 13.14 5.52
N TRP A 271 -0.54 14.20 5.11
CA TRP A 271 -1.82 14.11 4.39
C TRP A 271 -1.72 13.76 2.90
N ASP A 272 -0.72 12.96 2.51
CA ASP A 272 -0.32 12.66 1.12
C ASP A 272 -1.18 11.56 0.48
N MET A 273 -2.49 11.61 0.74
CA MET A 273 -3.42 10.52 0.43
C MET A 273 -3.58 10.34 -1.08
N MET A 274 -3.18 9.15 -1.54
CA MET A 274 -3.26 8.66 -2.93
C MET A 274 -2.34 9.37 -3.94
N VAL A 275 -1.48 10.29 -3.49
CA VAL A 275 -0.53 11.01 -4.36
C VAL A 275 0.63 10.11 -4.84
N HIS A 276 0.84 8.97 -4.18
CA HIS A 276 1.91 8.02 -4.53
C HIS A 276 1.37 6.60 -4.61
N SER A 277 1.37 6.01 -5.80
CA SER A 277 1.37 4.56 -6.01
C SER A 277 2.80 4.04 -5.91
N ARG A 278 2.99 2.84 -5.33
CA ARG A 278 4.29 2.16 -5.26
C ARG A 278 4.15 0.69 -5.64
N PHE A 279 5.09 0.19 -6.43
CA PHE A 279 5.13 -1.22 -6.83
C PHE A 279 6.53 -1.80 -6.62
N HIS A 280 6.64 -2.79 -5.73
CA HIS A 280 7.89 -3.47 -5.37
C HIS A 280 8.04 -4.75 -6.19
N GLN A 281 9.02 -4.81 -7.08
CA GLN A 281 9.30 -6.04 -7.84
C GLN A 281 10.22 -6.99 -7.07
N HIS A 282 11.38 -6.51 -6.63
CA HIS A 282 12.41 -7.32 -5.96
C HIS A 282 12.70 -6.80 -4.56
N VAL A 283 12.68 -7.71 -3.58
CA VAL A 283 13.00 -7.41 -2.17
C VAL A 283 13.76 -8.61 -1.60
N LYS A 284 15.05 -8.42 -1.34
CA LYS A 284 15.99 -9.43 -0.85
C LYS A 284 16.68 -8.90 0.41
N ILE A 285 16.71 -9.73 1.45
CA ILE A 285 17.48 -9.46 2.67
C ILE A 285 18.63 -10.45 2.68
N THR A 286 19.85 -9.93 2.77
CA THR A 286 21.07 -10.74 2.86
C THR A 286 21.68 -10.50 4.23
N TYR A 287 22.03 -11.57 4.95
CA TYR A 287 22.86 -11.48 6.14
C TYR A 287 24.28 -11.94 5.83
N ARG A 288 25.24 -11.41 6.60
CA ARG A 288 26.60 -11.93 6.69
C ARG A 288 26.98 -12.05 8.16
N ASP A 289 27.48 -13.19 8.59
CA ASP A 289 28.08 -13.28 9.93
C ASP A 289 29.49 -12.68 9.90
N GLY A 290 29.76 -11.72 10.79
CA GLY A 290 31.09 -11.14 10.98
C GLY A 290 32.12 -12.13 11.53
N LEU A 291 31.68 -13.21 12.21
CA LEU A 291 32.56 -14.20 12.83
C LEU A 291 32.93 -15.33 11.87
N THR A 292 31.95 -15.96 11.20
CA THR A 292 32.22 -17.08 10.26
C THR A 292 32.49 -16.60 8.83
N GLY A 293 32.05 -15.39 8.47
CA GLY A 293 32.05 -14.88 7.10
C GLY A 293 30.93 -15.45 6.22
N GLU A 294 30.10 -16.36 6.74
CA GLU A 294 28.97 -16.98 6.03
C GLU A 294 27.96 -15.93 5.55
N VAL A 295 27.43 -16.12 4.34
CA VAL A 295 26.44 -15.24 3.71
C VAL A 295 25.19 -16.06 3.40
N GLY A 296 24.03 -15.54 3.80
CA GLY A 296 22.75 -16.21 3.54
C GLY A 296 21.59 -15.23 3.37
N TYR A 297 20.41 -15.77 3.06
CA TYR A 297 19.24 -14.97 2.69
C TYR A 297 18.08 -15.16 3.68
N LEU A 298 17.39 -14.06 4.00
CA LEU A 298 16.21 -14.08 4.86
C LEU A 298 14.96 -13.78 4.05
N LYS A 299 13.92 -14.60 4.23
CA LYS A 299 12.59 -14.34 3.65
C LYS A 299 12.07 -13.00 4.21
N PRO A 300 11.71 -12.00 3.37
CA PRO A 300 11.46 -10.63 3.85
C PRO A 300 10.41 -10.50 4.97
N GLY A 301 9.38 -11.37 4.97
CA GLY A 301 8.34 -11.45 6.00
C GLY A 301 8.53 -12.56 7.05
N ALA A 302 9.76 -13.03 7.31
CA ALA A 302 10.01 -14.09 8.28
C ALA A 302 9.65 -13.69 9.73
N PHE A 303 10.01 -12.47 10.12
CA PHE A 303 9.84 -11.97 11.50
C PHE A 303 8.87 -10.77 11.59
N THR A 304 8.08 -10.49 10.55
CA THR A 304 7.07 -9.41 10.54
C THR A 304 5.94 -9.71 9.55
N GLN A 305 4.69 -9.51 9.98
CA GLN A 305 3.52 -9.55 9.09
C GLN A 305 3.43 -8.29 8.19
N SER A 306 3.95 -7.15 8.68
CA SER A 306 3.91 -5.91 7.90
C SER A 306 4.94 -5.93 6.77
N ARG A 307 4.51 -5.47 5.60
CA ARG A 307 5.34 -5.21 4.41
C ARG A 307 5.80 -3.75 4.30
N ARG A 308 5.33 -2.84 5.17
CA ARG A 308 5.57 -1.39 5.05
C ARG A 308 7.01 -0.98 5.37
N TRP A 309 7.74 -1.77 6.15
CA TRP A 309 9.12 -1.44 6.50
C TRP A 309 10.01 -1.19 5.28
N ARG A 310 9.70 -1.87 4.16
CA ARG A 310 10.40 -1.81 2.87
C ARG A 310 10.42 -0.40 2.26
N ASP A 311 9.52 0.49 2.66
CA ASP A 311 9.36 1.82 2.08
C ASP A 311 9.99 2.96 2.91
N HIS A 312 10.44 2.67 4.15
CA HIS A 312 10.75 3.70 5.14
C HIS A 312 12.06 3.42 5.89
N ALA A 313 12.99 4.38 5.89
CA ALA A 313 14.33 4.21 6.46
C ALA A 313 14.32 3.92 7.98
N ASP A 314 13.44 4.57 8.73
CA ASP A 314 13.29 4.35 10.16
C ASP A 314 12.84 2.91 10.48
N MET A 315 11.96 2.35 9.64
CA MET A 315 11.51 0.96 9.77
C MET A 315 12.55 -0.04 9.27
N LEU A 316 13.26 0.23 8.16
CA LEU A 316 14.42 -0.55 7.73
C LEU A 316 15.48 -0.64 8.84
N LYS A 317 15.80 0.48 9.49
CA LYS A 317 16.72 0.53 10.63
C LYS A 317 16.19 -0.28 11.82
N GLN A 318 14.91 -0.13 12.18
CA GLN A 318 14.28 -0.93 13.24
C GLN A 318 14.30 -2.44 12.91
N TYR A 319 14.09 -2.83 11.65
CA TYR A 319 14.12 -4.23 11.26
C TYR A 319 15.55 -4.79 11.34
N SER A 320 16.56 -4.06 10.84
CA SER A 320 17.98 -4.47 10.96
C SER A 320 18.41 -4.69 12.42
N ALA A 321 18.03 -3.77 13.32
CA ALA A 321 18.35 -3.87 14.74
C ALA A 321 17.64 -5.07 15.40
N CYS A 322 16.36 -5.29 15.08
CA CYS A 322 15.62 -6.48 15.55
C CYS A 322 16.24 -7.79 15.05
N LEU A 323 16.54 -7.88 13.74
CA LEU A 323 17.20 -9.05 13.15
C LEU A 323 18.55 -9.33 13.83
N SER A 324 19.34 -8.29 14.13
CA SER A 324 20.61 -8.47 14.84
C SER A 324 20.48 -9.04 16.26
N GLN A 325 19.30 -8.93 16.88
CA GLN A 325 19.00 -9.50 18.21
C GLN A 325 18.39 -10.91 18.12
N LEU A 326 17.74 -11.26 17.01
CA LEU A 326 17.09 -12.56 16.82
C LEU A 326 18.01 -13.62 16.18
N LEU A 327 18.83 -13.22 15.21
CA LEU A 327 19.69 -14.14 14.43
C LEU A 327 20.75 -14.91 15.25
N PRO A 328 21.28 -14.43 16.40
CA PRO A 328 22.11 -15.22 17.29
C PRO A 328 21.43 -16.50 17.83
N ARG A 329 20.09 -16.57 17.85
CA ARG A 329 19.35 -17.80 18.19
C ARG A 329 19.39 -18.86 17.09
N TYR A 330 19.86 -18.50 15.91
CA TYR A 330 20.02 -19.35 14.72
C TYR A 330 21.50 -19.53 14.35
N ASN A 331 22.40 -19.45 15.35
CA ASN A 331 23.86 -19.59 15.25
C ASN A 331 24.62 -18.49 14.48
N ILE A 332 23.95 -17.39 14.07
CA ILE A 332 24.58 -16.26 13.36
C ILE A 332 25.04 -15.23 14.41
N SER A 333 26.35 -15.17 14.68
CA SER A 333 26.91 -14.54 15.88
C SER A 333 27.09 -13.01 15.75
N GLU A 334 27.66 -12.52 14.65
CA GLU A 334 27.79 -11.09 14.34
C GLU A 334 26.99 -10.72 13.07
N PRO A 335 25.64 -10.73 13.11
CA PRO A 335 24.80 -10.45 11.94
C PRO A 335 24.97 -9.01 11.41
N GLN A 336 25.58 -8.89 10.24
CA GLN A 336 25.53 -7.72 9.36
C GLN A 336 24.36 -7.90 8.40
N ILE A 337 23.50 -6.88 8.20
CA ILE A 337 22.24 -7.02 7.45
C ILE A 337 22.15 -6.00 6.32
N TYR A 338 22.03 -6.53 5.11
CA TYR A 338 21.98 -5.79 3.85
C TYR A 338 20.59 -5.92 3.23
N PHE A 339 20.06 -4.81 2.71
CA PHE A 339 18.72 -4.74 2.13
C PHE A 339 18.79 -4.32 0.67
N ASP A 340 18.29 -5.19 -0.20
CA ASP A 340 18.11 -4.93 -1.62
C ASP A 340 16.60 -4.75 -1.87
N VAL A 341 16.18 -3.51 -2.19
CA VAL A 341 14.76 -3.13 -2.32
C VAL A 341 14.56 -2.30 -3.58
N TRP A 342 13.81 -2.84 -4.53
CA TRP A 342 13.42 -2.19 -5.78
C TRP A 342 11.98 -1.71 -5.74
N VAL A 343 11.77 -0.47 -6.16
CA VAL A 343 10.46 0.20 -6.14
C VAL A 343 10.30 1.05 -7.40
N SER A 344 9.15 0.97 -8.04
CA SER A 344 8.62 2.02 -8.93
C SER A 344 7.66 2.91 -8.14
N ILE A 345 7.69 4.23 -8.37
CA ILE A 345 6.77 5.21 -7.79
C ILE A 345 6.13 6.06 -8.89
N ASN A 346 4.79 6.09 -8.94
CA ASN A 346 3.99 6.79 -9.95
C ASN A 346 4.50 6.53 -11.39
N GLU A 347 4.56 5.25 -11.76
CA GLU A 347 4.85 4.74 -13.12
C GLU A 347 6.25 5.04 -13.69
N ARG A 348 7.20 5.44 -12.85
CA ARG A 348 8.64 5.51 -13.20
C ARG A 348 9.28 4.11 -13.32
N PHE A 349 10.51 4.05 -13.82
CA PHE A 349 11.39 2.87 -13.73
C PHE A 349 11.39 2.24 -12.33
N GLN A 350 11.54 0.91 -12.26
CA GLN A 350 12.00 0.24 -11.04
C GLN A 350 13.43 0.69 -10.75
N GLN A 351 13.67 1.22 -9.55
CA GLN A 351 15.02 1.57 -9.10
C GLN A 351 15.22 1.17 -7.64
N ARG A 352 16.49 1.09 -7.23
CA ARG A 352 16.87 0.82 -5.84
C ARG A 352 16.48 1.97 -4.91
N LEU A 353 15.94 1.62 -3.73
CA LEU A 353 15.58 2.54 -2.65
C LEU A 353 16.71 2.70 -1.60
N VAL A 354 17.54 1.66 -1.46
CA VAL A 354 18.57 1.49 -0.42
C VAL A 354 19.86 1.05 -1.11
N ASP A 355 21.01 1.54 -0.64
CA ASP A 355 22.31 1.02 -1.10
C ASP A 355 22.54 -0.40 -0.54
N PRO A 356 22.56 -1.45 -1.38
CA PRO A 356 22.67 -2.84 -0.92
C PRO A 356 24.05 -3.18 -0.33
N ARG A 357 25.03 -2.28 -0.43
CA ARG A 357 26.40 -2.47 0.07
C ARG A 357 26.58 -2.05 1.53
N VAL A 358 25.56 -1.43 2.13
CA VAL A 358 25.61 -0.89 3.49
C VAL A 358 25.02 -1.89 4.50
N ASP A 359 25.76 -2.20 5.56
CA ASP A 359 25.21 -2.90 6.73
C ASP A 359 24.30 -1.97 7.52
N LEU A 360 22.99 -2.18 7.44
CA LEU A 360 22.02 -1.36 8.14
C LEU A 360 22.03 -1.56 9.66
N VAL A 361 22.68 -2.61 10.20
CA VAL A 361 22.84 -2.78 11.66
C VAL A 361 23.79 -1.71 12.20
N ARG A 362 24.96 -1.51 11.56
CA ARG A 362 25.94 -0.49 11.97
C ARG A 362 25.68 0.90 11.38
N ALA A 363 24.95 1.02 10.27
CA ALA A 363 24.69 2.32 9.62
C ALA A 363 23.98 3.35 10.52
N PRO A 364 24.34 4.65 10.45
CA PRO A 364 23.67 5.69 11.23
C PRO A 364 22.25 5.96 10.72
N TRP A 365 21.36 6.34 11.64
CA TRP A 365 20.06 6.92 11.37
C TRP A 365 19.65 7.82 12.54
N SER A 366 18.99 8.94 12.26
CA SER A 366 18.50 9.90 13.25
C SER A 366 17.29 10.64 12.67
N PRO A 367 16.23 10.95 13.46
CA PRO A 367 15.07 11.71 12.97
C PRO A 367 15.42 13.07 12.33
N TRP A 368 16.57 13.65 12.67
CA TRP A 368 16.91 15.04 12.37
C TRP A 368 17.85 15.23 11.17
N THR A 369 18.46 14.17 10.66
CA THR A 369 19.45 14.21 9.57
C THR A 369 18.98 13.40 8.37
N PRO A 370 19.39 13.72 7.13
CA PRO A 370 19.13 12.86 5.97
C PRO A 370 19.70 11.46 6.20
N THR A 371 19.03 10.44 5.67
CA THR A 371 19.51 9.05 5.78
C THR A 371 20.57 8.79 4.68
N PRO A 372 21.85 8.57 5.00
CA PRO A 372 22.94 8.59 4.01
C PRO A 372 23.02 7.33 3.13
N TRP A 373 22.23 6.31 3.43
CA TRP A 373 22.17 5.02 2.72
C TRP A 373 20.86 4.81 1.92
N LEU A 374 19.97 5.81 1.90
CA LEU A 374 18.88 5.86 0.92
C LEU A 374 19.42 6.34 -0.41
N LEU A 375 18.99 5.72 -1.50
CA LEU A 375 19.31 6.15 -2.86
C LEU A 375 18.25 7.15 -3.35
N PRO A 376 18.65 8.24 -4.05
CA PRO A 376 17.73 9.29 -4.48
C PRO A 376 16.76 8.78 -5.54
N LEU A 377 15.57 9.39 -5.60
CA LEU A 377 14.67 9.19 -6.74
C LEU A 377 15.35 9.78 -7.98
N LEU A 378 15.40 9.02 -9.08
CA LEU A 378 15.94 9.47 -10.36
C LEU A 378 14.93 10.37 -11.07
N VAL A 379 14.73 11.57 -10.51
CA VAL A 379 13.71 12.54 -10.96
C VAL A 379 13.94 12.94 -12.42
N ASP A 380 15.19 13.01 -12.88
CA ASP A 380 15.57 13.35 -14.26
C ASP A 380 15.10 12.30 -15.29
N LEU A 381 14.79 11.08 -14.85
CA LEU A 381 14.17 10.04 -15.68
C LEU A 381 12.63 10.13 -15.68
N SER A 382 12.01 11.05 -14.94
CA SER A 382 10.55 11.23 -14.91
C SER A 382 9.89 11.48 -16.28
N PRO A 383 10.52 12.13 -17.28
CA PRO A 383 9.95 12.28 -18.63
C PRO A 383 9.77 10.96 -19.39
N TRP A 384 10.56 9.92 -19.07
CA TRP A 384 10.48 8.62 -19.76
C TRP A 384 9.11 7.95 -19.60
N ARG A 385 8.29 8.30 -18.61
CA ARG A 385 7.02 7.62 -18.31
C ARG A 385 6.09 7.48 -19.51
N GLN A 386 6.02 8.51 -20.37
CA GLN A 386 5.25 8.44 -21.60
C GLN A 386 5.88 7.44 -22.59
N GLN A 387 7.21 7.45 -22.73
CA GLN A 387 7.96 6.49 -23.55
C GLN A 387 7.85 5.05 -23.03
N LEU A 388 7.74 4.84 -21.70
CA LEU A 388 7.53 3.51 -21.10
C LEU A 388 6.12 2.99 -21.44
N GLN A 389 5.09 3.83 -21.32
CA GLN A 389 3.72 3.52 -21.73
C GLN A 389 3.62 3.27 -23.25
N GLU A 390 4.33 4.05 -24.08
CA GLU A 390 4.42 3.86 -25.53
C GLU A 390 5.14 2.56 -25.91
N LEU A 391 6.16 2.15 -25.16
CA LEU A 391 6.87 0.87 -25.35
C LEU A 391 5.99 -0.31 -24.95
N GLU A 392 5.30 -0.25 -23.81
CA GLU A 392 4.29 -1.26 -23.41
C GLU A 392 3.17 -1.40 -24.44
N ALA A 393 2.66 -0.27 -24.97
CA ALA A 393 1.59 -0.26 -25.97
C ALA A 393 2.01 -0.80 -27.35
N GLN A 394 3.30 -1.03 -27.59
CA GLN A 394 3.84 -1.65 -28.81
C GLN A 394 4.03 -3.17 -28.68
N LEU A 395 3.82 -3.76 -27.50
CA LEU A 395 4.00 -5.19 -27.27
C LEU A 395 2.76 -6.00 -27.67
N ASP A 396 2.99 -7.22 -28.17
CA ASP A 396 1.93 -8.22 -28.29
C ASP A 396 1.34 -8.53 -26.91
N GLY A 397 0.02 -8.71 -26.82
CA GLY A 397 -0.74 -8.90 -25.56
C GLY A 397 -0.44 -10.16 -24.73
N HIS A 398 0.70 -10.80 -24.97
CA HIS A 398 1.25 -11.93 -24.22
C HIS A 398 2.71 -11.68 -23.75
N THR A 399 3.31 -10.54 -24.12
CA THR A 399 4.67 -10.12 -23.72
C THR A 399 4.56 -9.02 -22.69
N ASP A 400 5.02 -9.29 -21.46
CA ASP A 400 5.15 -8.29 -20.41
C ASP A 400 6.50 -7.54 -20.55
N ALA A 401 6.53 -6.29 -20.09
CA ALA A 401 7.76 -5.52 -19.90
C ALA A 401 8.04 -5.22 -18.42
N VAL A 402 9.32 -5.07 -18.09
CA VAL A 402 9.79 -4.54 -16.81
C VAL A 402 10.89 -3.53 -17.10
N PHE A 403 10.65 -2.26 -16.80
CA PHE A 403 11.62 -1.17 -16.95
C PHE A 403 12.42 -0.95 -15.67
N ILE A 404 13.74 -0.97 -15.78
CA ILE A 404 14.67 -0.83 -14.66
C ILE A 404 15.67 0.31 -14.91
N ALA A 405 16.00 1.04 -13.85
CA ALA A 405 17.14 1.97 -13.80
C ALA A 405 17.98 1.67 -12.55
N ASP A 406 19.28 1.42 -12.72
CA ASP A 406 20.22 1.19 -11.60
C ASP A 406 21.42 2.16 -11.63
N PHE A 407 22.07 2.31 -10.48
CA PHE A 407 23.10 3.31 -10.23
C PHE A 407 24.51 2.79 -10.62
N PRO A 408 25.43 3.70 -10.99
CA PRO A 408 26.83 3.36 -11.30
C PRO A 408 27.51 2.47 -10.25
N GLY A 409 28.12 1.37 -10.71
CA GLY A 409 28.83 0.43 -9.84
C GLY A 409 27.93 -0.42 -8.93
N LEU A 410 26.63 -0.51 -9.23
CA LEU A 410 25.71 -1.54 -8.71
C LEU A 410 25.35 -2.54 -9.81
N TYR A 411 24.81 -3.68 -9.40
CA TYR A 411 24.29 -4.71 -10.30
C TYR A 411 22.95 -5.27 -9.82
N LEU A 412 22.09 -5.67 -10.75
CA LEU A 412 20.92 -6.50 -10.47
C LEU A 412 21.25 -7.97 -10.75
N GLU A 413 21.21 -8.81 -9.71
CA GLU A 413 21.19 -10.27 -9.83
C GLU A 413 19.75 -10.75 -9.95
N ASN A 414 19.43 -11.53 -10.98
CA ASN A 414 18.10 -12.08 -11.20
C ASN A 414 18.17 -13.52 -11.73
N PHE A 415 17.05 -14.24 -11.60
CA PHE A 415 16.86 -15.60 -12.11
C PHE A 415 15.73 -15.61 -13.12
N VAL A 416 15.94 -16.23 -14.29
CA VAL A 416 14.89 -16.42 -15.30
C VAL A 416 14.23 -17.77 -15.05
N SER A 417 12.96 -17.81 -14.64
CA SER A 417 12.23 -19.09 -14.50
C SER A 417 12.08 -19.77 -15.85
N GLU A 418 12.00 -21.10 -15.86
CA GLU A 418 11.64 -21.89 -17.05
C GLU A 418 10.23 -21.55 -17.57
N ASP A 419 9.35 -21.02 -16.70
CA ASP A 419 8.03 -20.45 -17.03
C ASP A 419 8.06 -19.13 -17.83
N LEU A 420 9.25 -18.53 -18.06
CA LEU A 420 9.42 -17.23 -18.72
C LEU A 420 10.09 -17.41 -20.09
N GLY A 421 9.27 -17.73 -21.08
CA GLY A 421 9.70 -17.91 -22.47
C GLY A 421 10.12 -16.59 -23.14
N ASN A 422 11.04 -16.69 -24.11
CA ASN A 422 11.54 -15.56 -24.90
C ASN A 422 12.08 -14.38 -24.05
N THR A 423 12.61 -14.68 -22.86
CA THR A 423 13.11 -13.65 -21.94
C THR A 423 14.34 -12.97 -22.52
N SER A 424 14.25 -11.67 -22.78
CA SER A 424 15.33 -10.86 -23.32
C SER A 424 15.53 -9.58 -22.51
N LEU A 425 16.73 -9.01 -22.60
CA LEU A 425 17.08 -7.71 -22.03
C LEU A 425 17.46 -6.76 -23.17
N ARG A 426 16.98 -5.51 -23.10
CA ARG A 426 17.35 -4.44 -24.03
C ARG A 426 17.73 -3.16 -23.27
N VAL A 427 18.83 -2.53 -23.65
CA VAL A 427 19.28 -1.27 -23.05
C VAL A 427 18.49 -0.10 -23.64
N LEU A 428 17.97 0.75 -22.76
CA LEU A 428 17.20 1.95 -23.10
C LEU A 428 18.01 3.23 -22.93
N ARG A 429 18.96 3.27 -21.98
CA ARG A 429 19.94 4.35 -21.83
C ARG A 429 21.23 3.85 -21.20
N GLY A 430 22.39 4.31 -21.68
CA GLY A 430 23.68 4.06 -21.02
C GLY A 430 24.40 2.78 -21.48
N THR A 431 25.02 2.08 -20.54
CA THR A 431 25.87 0.90 -20.84
C THR A 431 25.86 -0.08 -19.67
N VAL A 432 25.53 -1.34 -19.95
CA VAL A 432 25.51 -2.43 -18.96
C VAL A 432 26.42 -3.57 -19.37
N LEU A 433 26.93 -4.30 -18.38
CA LEU A 433 27.63 -5.57 -18.56
C LEU A 433 26.74 -6.70 -18.01
N VAL A 434 26.27 -7.59 -18.89
CA VAL A 434 25.48 -8.77 -18.52
C VAL A 434 26.42 -9.95 -18.31
N GLU A 435 26.54 -10.41 -17.07
CA GLU A 435 27.25 -11.62 -16.65
C GLU A 435 26.27 -12.80 -16.65
N LEU A 436 26.47 -13.76 -17.56
CA LEU A 436 25.75 -15.04 -17.57
C LEU A 436 26.54 -16.03 -16.69
N VAL A 437 26.09 -16.20 -15.44
CA VAL A 437 26.90 -16.78 -14.35
C VAL A 437 27.32 -18.21 -14.66
N GLU A 438 26.37 -19.05 -15.07
CA GLU A 438 26.62 -20.47 -15.38
C GLU A 438 27.38 -20.67 -16.69
N GLN A 439 27.28 -19.72 -17.64
CA GLN A 439 27.99 -19.77 -18.92
C GLN A 439 29.39 -19.16 -18.85
N GLN A 440 29.77 -18.56 -17.70
CA GLN A 440 31.02 -17.82 -17.49
C GLN A 440 31.28 -16.78 -18.60
N ARG A 441 30.21 -16.15 -19.11
CA ARG A 441 30.23 -15.28 -20.28
C ARG A 441 29.71 -13.89 -19.94
N ASN A 442 30.51 -12.87 -20.24
CA ASN A 442 30.13 -11.48 -20.08
C ASN A 442 29.80 -10.85 -21.44
N LEU A 443 28.74 -10.03 -21.47
CA LEU A 443 28.26 -9.30 -22.65
C LEU A 443 28.15 -7.82 -22.30
N SER A 444 28.96 -6.98 -22.94
CA SER A 444 28.78 -5.51 -22.86
C SER A 444 27.68 -5.13 -23.85
N LEU A 445 26.70 -4.33 -23.40
CA LEU A 445 25.59 -3.84 -24.22
C LEU A 445 25.48 -2.32 -24.07
N GLN A 446 25.38 -1.63 -25.20
CA GLN A 446 25.16 -0.19 -25.33
C GLN A 446 23.68 0.14 -25.61
N GLU A 447 23.34 1.42 -25.56
CA GLU A 447 22.00 1.94 -25.80
C GLU A 447 21.36 1.42 -27.11
N GLY A 448 20.14 0.88 -27.01
CA GLY A 448 19.41 0.28 -28.11
C GLY A 448 19.73 -1.21 -28.37
N GLU A 449 20.89 -1.71 -27.95
CA GLU A 449 21.28 -3.12 -28.05
C GLU A 449 20.53 -4.01 -27.05
N GLY A 450 20.52 -5.32 -27.31
CA GLY A 450 19.89 -6.30 -26.41
C GLY A 450 20.39 -7.72 -26.63
N THR A 451 20.06 -8.60 -25.69
CA THR A 451 20.39 -10.03 -25.73
C THR A 451 19.22 -10.88 -25.26
N GLN A 452 19.10 -12.08 -25.83
CA GLN A 452 18.29 -13.15 -25.24
C GLN A 452 18.98 -13.66 -23.97
N LEU A 453 18.18 -14.06 -22.98
CA LEU A 453 18.66 -14.59 -21.71
C LEU A 453 18.25 -16.06 -21.55
N PRO A 454 19.15 -16.91 -21.06
CA PRO A 454 18.85 -18.33 -20.86
C PRO A 454 17.83 -18.50 -19.72
N ALA A 455 16.78 -19.29 -19.98
CA ALA A 455 15.84 -19.71 -18.95
C ALA A 455 16.48 -20.78 -18.03
N GLY A 456 16.03 -20.84 -16.78
CA GLY A 456 16.56 -21.73 -15.75
C GLY A 456 17.90 -21.28 -15.13
N GLN A 457 18.41 -20.10 -15.48
CA GLN A 457 19.75 -19.64 -15.07
C GLN A 457 19.77 -18.30 -14.32
N TYR A 458 20.85 -18.06 -13.58
CA TYR A 458 21.17 -16.74 -13.00
C TYR A 458 21.99 -15.85 -13.94
N HIS A 459 21.64 -14.56 -13.98
CA HIS A 459 22.44 -13.51 -14.61
C HIS A 459 22.59 -12.29 -13.70
N LYS A 460 23.63 -11.49 -13.93
CA LYS A 460 23.82 -10.18 -13.28
C LYS A 460 23.96 -9.08 -14.32
N VAL A 461 23.23 -7.98 -14.13
CA VAL A 461 23.32 -6.78 -14.99
C VAL A 461 24.05 -5.70 -14.21
N HIS A 462 25.32 -5.48 -14.53
CA HIS A 462 26.16 -4.46 -13.89
C HIS A 462 26.03 -3.11 -14.62
N THR A 463 25.77 -2.03 -13.88
CA THR A 463 25.77 -0.66 -14.43
C THR A 463 27.21 -0.14 -14.49
N VAL A 464 27.76 -0.09 -15.71
CA VAL A 464 29.16 0.33 -15.95
C VAL A 464 29.28 1.77 -16.48
N SER A 465 28.17 2.42 -16.81
CA SER A 465 28.10 3.84 -17.15
C SER A 465 28.34 4.74 -15.93
N ALA A 466 28.83 5.97 -16.18
CA ALA A 466 29.02 6.99 -15.14
C ALA A 466 27.71 7.65 -14.67
N GLU A 467 26.67 7.62 -15.51
CA GLU A 467 25.28 7.91 -15.16
C GLU A 467 24.51 6.61 -14.89
N PRO A 468 23.32 6.64 -14.25
CA PRO A 468 22.44 5.47 -14.17
C PRO A 468 22.14 4.87 -15.54
N SER A 469 22.17 3.54 -15.66
CA SER A 469 21.73 2.85 -16.89
C SER A 469 20.28 2.41 -16.78
N CYS A 470 19.54 2.62 -17.87
CA CYS A 470 18.16 2.17 -18.02
C CYS A 470 18.12 0.98 -18.98
N TYR A 471 17.39 -0.06 -18.61
CA TYR A 471 17.16 -1.24 -19.45
C TYR A 471 15.79 -1.83 -19.18
N MET A 472 15.29 -2.64 -20.11
CA MET A 472 14.06 -3.40 -19.92
C MET A 472 14.28 -4.88 -20.07
N TYR A 473 13.55 -5.67 -19.28
CA TYR A 473 13.26 -7.06 -19.61
C TYR A 473 11.97 -7.12 -20.42
N LEU A 474 11.94 -7.99 -21.43
CA LEU A 474 10.75 -8.45 -22.12
C LEU A 474 10.64 -9.97 -21.89
N TYR A 475 9.47 -10.48 -21.52
CA TYR A 475 9.26 -11.92 -21.34
C TYR A 475 7.82 -12.33 -21.66
N VAL A 476 7.62 -13.60 -22.02
CA VAL A 476 6.30 -14.22 -22.17
C VAL A 476 6.08 -15.20 -21.03
N ASN A 477 5.03 -14.99 -20.24
CA ASN A 477 4.63 -15.94 -19.20
C ASN A 477 3.97 -17.16 -19.86
N THR A 478 4.74 -18.22 -20.10
CA THR A 478 4.27 -19.38 -20.88
C THR A 478 3.18 -20.15 -20.16
N THR A 479 3.24 -20.18 -18.83
CA THR A 479 2.25 -20.86 -17.97
C THR A 479 0.90 -20.16 -18.00
N ALA A 480 0.88 -18.82 -18.05
CA ALA A 480 -0.34 -18.05 -18.29
C ALA A 480 -0.84 -18.20 -19.73
N LEU A 481 0.03 -18.09 -20.74
CA LEU A 481 -0.33 -18.22 -22.14
C LEU A 481 -0.95 -19.59 -22.47
N GLN A 482 -0.34 -20.68 -21.99
CA GLN A 482 -0.88 -22.04 -22.11
C GLN A 482 -2.26 -22.15 -21.48
N LEU A 483 -2.43 -21.61 -20.27
CA LEU A 483 -3.71 -21.62 -19.57
C LEU A 483 -4.81 -20.84 -20.32
N GLU A 484 -4.47 -19.75 -20.99
CA GLU A 484 -5.43 -19.01 -21.83
C GLU A 484 -5.78 -19.77 -23.11
N GLN A 485 -4.81 -20.43 -23.75
CA GLN A 485 -5.03 -21.29 -24.92
C GLN A 485 -5.95 -22.48 -24.58
N ASP A 486 -5.71 -23.17 -23.47
CA ASP A 486 -6.56 -24.30 -23.04
C ASP A 486 -7.98 -23.83 -22.67
N LEU A 487 -8.11 -22.69 -21.99
CA LEU A 487 -9.43 -22.10 -21.69
C LEU A 487 -10.18 -21.61 -22.95
N ALA A 488 -9.46 -21.12 -23.97
CA ALA A 488 -10.03 -20.78 -25.27
C ALA A 488 -10.49 -22.03 -26.03
N ARG A 489 -9.65 -23.08 -26.05
CA ARG A 489 -9.97 -24.39 -26.65
C ARG A 489 -11.20 -25.04 -26.02
N LEU A 490 -11.35 -24.97 -24.68
CA LEU A 490 -12.55 -25.47 -23.99
C LEU A 490 -13.82 -24.67 -24.33
N ARG A 491 -13.71 -23.36 -24.59
CA ARG A 491 -14.82 -22.53 -25.08
C ARG A 491 -15.20 -22.91 -26.51
N GLU A 492 -14.23 -22.95 -27.41
CA GLU A 492 -14.46 -23.27 -28.82
C GLU A 492 -15.08 -24.67 -28.97
N LEU A 493 -14.55 -25.68 -28.27
CA LEU A 493 -15.09 -27.04 -28.28
C LEU A 493 -16.56 -27.08 -27.83
N ARG A 494 -16.91 -26.34 -26.77
CA ARG A 494 -18.28 -26.23 -26.25
C ARG A 494 -19.21 -25.54 -27.25
N GLU A 495 -18.73 -24.53 -27.98
CA GLU A 495 -19.49 -23.84 -29.02
C GLU A 495 -19.66 -24.72 -30.27
N ARG A 496 -18.61 -25.41 -30.72
CA ARG A 496 -18.68 -26.36 -31.85
C ARG A 496 -19.68 -27.50 -31.59
N VAL A 497 -19.72 -28.04 -30.38
CA VAL A 497 -20.71 -29.06 -29.96
C VAL A 497 -22.12 -28.47 -29.90
N ARG A 498 -22.30 -27.27 -29.33
CA ARG A 498 -23.61 -26.57 -29.30
C ARG A 498 -24.15 -26.25 -30.69
N ASN A 499 -23.27 -25.93 -31.63
CA ASN A 499 -23.60 -25.58 -33.01
C ASN A 499 -23.70 -26.82 -33.93
N GLY A 500 -23.54 -28.05 -33.39
CA GLY A 500 -23.63 -29.30 -34.16
C GLY A 500 -22.48 -29.54 -35.15
N THR A 501 -21.43 -28.72 -35.12
CA THR A 501 -20.24 -28.86 -35.99
C THR A 501 -19.25 -29.90 -35.48
N GLU A 502 -19.22 -30.17 -34.18
CA GLU A 502 -18.47 -31.27 -33.60
C GLU A 502 -19.37 -32.50 -33.50
N GLN A 503 -19.13 -33.50 -34.36
CA GLN A 503 -19.93 -34.73 -34.43
C GLN A 503 -19.36 -35.86 -33.55
N SER A 504 -18.16 -35.67 -33.01
CA SER A 504 -17.47 -36.63 -32.13
C SER A 504 -18.06 -36.60 -30.72
N PRO A 505 -18.36 -37.76 -30.09
CA PRO A 505 -18.82 -37.76 -28.69
C PRO A 505 -17.70 -37.33 -27.75
N LEU A 506 -17.99 -36.35 -26.87
CA LEU A 506 -16.98 -35.83 -25.92
C LEU A 506 -16.46 -36.93 -24.97
N PRO A 507 -15.12 -36.98 -24.74
CA PRO A 507 -14.52 -37.73 -23.65
C PRO A 507 -15.22 -37.45 -22.31
N PRO A 508 -15.39 -38.46 -21.43
CA PRO A 508 -16.20 -38.33 -20.21
C PRO A 508 -15.72 -37.21 -19.27
N GLU A 509 -14.42 -36.91 -19.28
CA GLU A 509 -13.78 -35.84 -18.52
C GLU A 509 -14.18 -34.43 -19.00
N LEU A 510 -14.52 -34.28 -20.29
CA LEU A 510 -14.86 -32.99 -20.92
C LEU A 510 -16.37 -32.70 -20.93
N ARG A 511 -17.23 -33.73 -20.85
CA ARG A 511 -18.71 -33.56 -20.83
C ARG A 511 -19.23 -32.51 -19.83
N PRO A 512 -18.62 -32.31 -18.64
CA PRO A 512 -19.01 -31.22 -17.74
C PRO A 512 -19.01 -29.81 -18.34
N ILE A 513 -18.31 -29.53 -19.45
CA ILE A 513 -18.40 -28.22 -20.15
C ILE A 513 -19.80 -27.95 -20.73
N LEU A 514 -20.57 -29.00 -21.04
CA LEU A 514 -21.97 -28.90 -21.48
C LEU A 514 -22.95 -28.72 -20.31
N GLY A 515 -22.53 -29.02 -19.08
CA GLY A 515 -23.38 -29.06 -17.89
C GLY A 515 -23.73 -30.47 -17.40
N GLU A 516 -23.16 -31.52 -18.01
CA GLU A 516 -23.30 -32.90 -17.52
C GLU A 516 -22.60 -33.14 -16.17
N ALA A 517 -23.02 -34.18 -15.46
CA ALA A 517 -22.36 -34.62 -14.24
C ALA A 517 -20.99 -35.26 -14.56
N PRO A 518 -19.95 -35.04 -13.73
CA PRO A 518 -18.66 -35.67 -13.92
C PRO A 518 -18.71 -37.19 -13.66
N PRO A 519 -17.82 -37.99 -14.28
CA PRO A 519 -17.73 -39.42 -14.02
C PRO A 519 -17.43 -39.72 -12.55
N ALA A 520 -18.16 -40.68 -11.97
CA ALA A 520 -18.05 -41.01 -10.56
C ALA A 520 -16.66 -41.58 -10.21
N GLY A 521 -16.04 -41.03 -9.15
CA GLY A 521 -14.75 -41.48 -8.64
C GLY A 521 -13.51 -40.88 -9.33
N VAL A 522 -13.67 -40.13 -10.42
CA VAL A 522 -12.56 -39.46 -11.11
C VAL A 522 -12.49 -37.99 -10.68
N PRO A 523 -11.32 -37.46 -10.25
CA PRO A 523 -11.17 -36.04 -9.96
C PRO A 523 -11.27 -35.23 -11.27
N LEU A 524 -11.95 -34.09 -11.21
CA LEU A 524 -12.07 -33.21 -12.37
C LEU A 524 -10.72 -32.60 -12.75
N ASP A 525 -10.41 -32.53 -14.05
CA ASP A 525 -9.25 -31.80 -14.54
C ASP A 525 -9.22 -30.34 -13.98
N PRO A 526 -8.06 -29.85 -13.49
CA PRO A 526 -7.96 -28.52 -12.92
C PRO A 526 -8.39 -27.38 -13.85
N VAL A 527 -8.08 -27.46 -15.15
CA VAL A 527 -8.42 -26.43 -16.15
C VAL A 527 -9.91 -26.44 -16.48
N VAL A 528 -10.52 -27.61 -16.66
CA VAL A 528 -11.98 -27.77 -16.77
C VAL A 528 -12.67 -27.27 -15.50
N SER A 529 -12.12 -27.54 -14.32
CA SER A 529 -12.65 -27.03 -13.05
C SER A 529 -12.59 -25.50 -12.96
N LEU A 530 -11.51 -24.89 -13.45
CA LEU A 530 -11.30 -23.45 -13.51
C LEU A 530 -12.23 -22.80 -14.54
N PHE A 531 -12.39 -23.40 -15.72
CA PHE A 531 -13.33 -22.99 -16.75
C PHE A 531 -14.75 -22.93 -16.18
N LEU A 532 -15.23 -24.03 -15.59
CA LEU A 532 -16.56 -24.09 -14.97
C LEU A 532 -16.71 -23.16 -13.75
N ARG A 533 -15.62 -22.72 -13.12
CA ARG A 533 -15.63 -21.68 -12.07
C ARG A 533 -15.67 -20.27 -12.67
N ARG A 534 -14.98 -20.00 -13.80
CA ARG A 534 -15.04 -18.72 -14.54
C ARG A 534 -16.45 -18.52 -15.12
N GLU A 535 -17.02 -19.52 -15.80
CA GLU A 535 -18.38 -19.52 -16.35
C GLU A 535 -19.44 -19.20 -15.30
N ARG A 536 -19.43 -19.93 -14.15
CA ARG A 536 -20.38 -19.69 -13.05
C ARG A 536 -20.17 -18.34 -12.34
N ARG A 537 -19.01 -17.69 -12.47
CA ARG A 537 -18.79 -16.30 -12.02
C ARG A 537 -19.32 -15.29 -13.03
N GLN A 538 -19.20 -15.56 -14.33
CA GLN A 538 -19.72 -14.70 -15.39
C GLN A 538 -21.26 -14.70 -15.41
N GLN A 539 -21.90 -15.87 -15.34
CA GLN A 539 -23.36 -16.01 -15.19
C GLN A 539 -23.93 -15.40 -13.88
N ARG A 540 -23.07 -15.04 -12.92
CA ARG A 540 -23.41 -14.30 -11.68
C ARG A 540 -23.07 -12.80 -11.74
N ARG A 541 -22.62 -12.32 -12.90
CA ARG A 541 -22.43 -10.89 -13.25
C ARG A 541 -23.42 -10.43 -14.31
N GLU A 542 -23.91 -11.37 -15.12
CA GLU A 542 -24.97 -11.21 -16.13
C GLU A 542 -26.40 -11.36 -15.53
N ARG A 543 -26.49 -11.67 -14.23
CA ARG A 543 -27.70 -11.76 -13.40
C ARG A 543 -27.55 -10.82 -12.21
#